data_AF-A0A9D3V635-F1
#
_entry.id   AF-A0A9D3V635-F1
#
_cell.length_a   1.000
_cell.length_b   1.000
_cell.length_c   1.000
_cell.angle_alpha   90.00
_cell.angle_beta   90.00
_cell.angle_gamma   90.00
#
_symmetry.space_group_name_H-M   'P 1'
#
loop_
_entity.id
_entity.type
_entity.pdbx_description
1 polymer ?
#
loop_
_entity_poly.entity_id
_entity_poly.type
_entity_poly.pdbx_seq_one_letter_code
_entity_poly.pdbx_strand_id
1 'polypeptide(L)'
;MHGRLYVWLVKHGLVHRSLGFGYQGIETLQIKSEDWHSIAVILYVNGYNYLRSQCAYDVALGGLLANVYHLTRIEYGVDQPEEN
;
A
#
# COMPACT_ATOMS: atom_id res chain seq x y z
N MET A 1 -6.27 -14.03 -5.99
CA MET A 1 -7.05 -12.84 -6.38
C MET A 1 -6.15 -11.63 -6.18
N HIS A 2 -6.15 -10.67 -7.11
CA HIS A 2 -5.37 -9.44 -7.00
C HIS A 2 -6.32 -8.25 -6.89
N GLY A 3 -5.98 -7.27 -6.06
CA GLY A 3 -6.76 -6.06 -5.88
C GLY A 3 -6.56 -5.06 -7.02
N ARG A 4 -7.33 -3.98 -6.95
CA ARG A 4 -7.35 -2.93 -7.98
C ARG A 4 -5.99 -2.23 -8.10
N LEU A 5 -5.33 -1.97 -6.96
CA LEU A 5 -4.05 -1.27 -6.93
C LEU A 5 -2.95 -2.11 -7.55
N TYR A 6 -2.87 -3.41 -7.22
CA TYR A 6 -1.95 -4.34 -7.89
C TYR A 6 -2.10 -4.29 -9.41
N VAL A 7 -3.32 -4.45 -9.93
CA VAL A 7 -3.58 -4.45 -11.38
C VAL A 7 -3.15 -3.13 -12.02
N TRP A 8 -3.39 -2.01 -11.34
CA TRP A 8 -2.98 -0.69 -11.81
C TRP A 8 -1.46 -0.57 -11.86
N LEU A 9 -0.75 -0.95 -10.80
CA LEU A 9 0.72 -0.89 -10.73
C LEU A 9 1.39 -1.79 -11.78
N VAL A 10 0.84 -2.98 -12.03
CA VAL A 10 1.30 -3.88 -13.12
C VAL A 10 1.17 -3.20 -14.48
N LYS A 11 0.04 -2.54 -14.76
CA LYS A 11 -0.20 -1.83 -16.02
C LYS A 11 0.83 -0.73 -16.27
N HIS A 12 1.34 -0.10 -15.22
CA HIS A 12 2.34 0.97 -15.31
C HIS A 12 3.79 0.50 -15.11
N GLY A 13 4.04 -0.82 -15.09
CA GLY A 13 5.38 -1.38 -15.03
C GLY A 13 6.11 -1.15 -13.72
N LEU A 14 5.40 -0.86 -12.63
CA LEU A 14 5.99 -0.61 -11.31
C LEU A 14 6.28 -1.93 -10.62
N VAL A 15 7.51 -2.10 -10.15
CA VAL A 15 7.93 -3.33 -9.48
C VAL A 15 7.35 -3.37 -8.07
N HIS A 16 6.54 -4.38 -7.82
CA HIS A 16 5.92 -4.65 -6.52
C HIS A 16 5.58 -6.13 -6.40
N ARG A 17 5.33 -6.60 -5.19
CA ARG A 17 4.87 -7.96 -4.90
C ARG A 17 3.59 -7.91 -4.09
N SER A 18 2.56 -8.63 -4.51
CA SER A 18 1.36 -8.81 -3.67
C SER A 18 1.69 -9.73 -2.48
N LEU A 19 1.30 -9.30 -1.28
CA LEU A 19 1.29 -10.13 -0.07
C LEU A 19 -0.10 -10.74 0.20
N GLY A 20 -1.08 -10.46 -0.66
CA GLY A 20 -2.46 -10.89 -0.52
C GLY A 20 -3.33 -9.87 0.22
N PHE A 21 -4.46 -10.34 0.74
CA PHE A 21 -5.40 -9.52 1.51
C PHE A 21 -5.21 -9.77 3.01
N GLY A 22 -5.17 -8.70 3.79
CA GLY A 22 -5.16 -8.78 5.25
C GLY A 22 -6.49 -9.28 5.81
N TYR A 23 -6.57 -9.42 7.13
CA TYR A 23 -7.78 -9.90 7.82
C TYR A 23 -9.04 -9.06 7.53
N GLN A 24 -8.88 -7.75 7.30
CA GLN A 24 -9.97 -6.83 6.96
C GLN A 24 -10.30 -6.81 5.46
N GLY A 25 -9.70 -7.69 4.64
CA GLY A 25 -9.91 -7.70 3.19
C GLY A 25 -9.20 -6.56 2.44
N ILE A 26 -8.25 -5.88 3.07
CA ILE A 26 -7.43 -4.80 2.48
C ILE A 26 -6.24 -5.43 1.76
N GLU A 27 -5.97 -5.02 0.52
CA GLU A 27 -4.83 -5.52 -0.25
C GLU A 27 -3.51 -5.00 0.36
N THR A 28 -2.49 -5.86 0.44
CA THR A 28 -1.17 -5.49 0.97
C THR A 28 -0.11 -5.74 -0.09
N LEU A 29 0.72 -4.72 -0.34
CA LEU A 29 1.78 -4.77 -1.33
C LEU A 29 3.15 -4.59 -0.67
N GLN A 30 4.08 -5.48 -1.01
CA GLN A 30 5.49 -5.32 -0.69
C GLN A 30 6.18 -4.55 -1.81
N ILE A 31 6.90 -3.52 -1.39
CA ILE A 31 7.63 -2.60 -2.25
C ILE A 31 9.08 -2.60 -1.77
N LYS A 32 10.04 -2.49 -2.70
CA LYS A 32 11.44 -2.29 -2.32
C LYS A 32 11.63 -0.88 -1.79
N SER A 33 12.48 -0.72 -0.80
CA SER A 33 12.79 0.60 -0.22
C SER A 33 13.28 1.61 -1.25
N GLU A 34 14.04 1.17 -2.25
CA GLU A 34 14.53 2.00 -3.36
C GLU A 34 13.41 2.62 -4.22
N ASP A 35 12.27 1.95 -4.34
CA ASP A 35 11.14 2.37 -5.17
C ASP A 35 10.06 3.16 -4.38
N TRP A 36 10.22 3.26 -3.05
CA TRP A 36 9.18 3.80 -2.16
C TRP A 36 8.74 5.21 -2.52
N HIS A 37 9.69 6.11 -2.80
CA HIS A 37 9.36 7.51 -3.14
C HIS A 37 8.51 7.59 -4.41
N SER A 38 8.89 6.85 -5.46
CA SER A 38 8.15 6.80 -6.73
C SER A 38 6.74 6.28 -6.50
N ILE A 39 6.59 5.21 -5.72
CA ILE A 39 5.27 4.63 -5.44
C ILE A 39 4.43 5.55 -4.55
N ALA A 40 5.00 6.20 -3.55
CA ALA A 40 4.28 7.15 -2.70
C ALA A 40 3.68 8.31 -3.52
N VAL A 41 4.47 8.89 -4.43
CA VAL A 41 3.99 9.95 -5.35
C VAL A 41 2.84 9.43 -6.22
N ILE A 42 2.99 8.24 -6.77
CA ILE A 42 1.99 7.63 -7.65
C ILE A 42 0.70 7.30 -6.89
N LEU A 43 0.79 6.79 -5.66
CA LEU A 43 -0.36 6.53 -4.81
C LEU A 43 -1.11 7.82 -4.48
N TYR A 44 -0.36 8.89 -4.16
CA TYR A 44 -0.93 10.20 -3.90
C TYR A 44 -1.68 10.76 -5.12
N VAL A 45 -1.07 10.67 -6.32
CA VAL A 45 -1.72 11.07 -7.58
C VAL A 45 -2.97 10.23 -7.89
N ASN A 46 -2.98 8.95 -7.50
CA ASN A 46 -4.16 8.07 -7.61
C ASN A 46 -5.23 8.31 -6.53
N GLY A 47 -5.04 9.31 -5.66
CA GLY A 47 -6.02 9.74 -4.67
C GLY A 47 -5.83 9.17 -3.28
N TYR A 48 -4.81 8.34 -3.01
CA TYR A 48 -4.45 7.96 -1.64
C TYR A 48 -3.85 9.15 -0.90
N ASN A 49 -4.73 10.00 -0.40
CA ASN A 49 -4.45 11.33 0.12
C ASN A 49 -4.35 11.37 1.65
N TYR A 50 -4.59 10.24 2.33
CA TYR A 50 -4.56 10.15 3.78
C TYR A 50 -3.70 8.98 4.26
N LEU A 51 -2.63 9.29 4.99
CA LEU A 51 -1.85 8.29 5.72
C LEU A 51 -2.57 7.98 7.04
N ARG A 52 -3.27 6.84 7.08
CA ARG A 52 -4.05 6.43 8.25
C ARG A 52 -3.15 5.96 9.39
N SER A 53 -2.11 5.20 9.06
CA SER A 53 -1.15 4.70 10.04
C SER A 53 0.19 4.39 9.38
N GLN A 54 1.27 4.64 10.13
CA GLN A 54 2.62 4.21 9.78
C GLN A 54 3.21 3.46 10.97
N CYS A 55 3.77 2.28 10.73
CA CYS A 55 4.46 1.53 11.76
C CYS A 55 5.67 0.78 11.20
N ALA A 56 6.60 0.44 12.09
CA ALA A 56 7.68 -0.49 11.81
C ALA A 56 7.32 -1.88 12.37
N TYR A 57 7.70 -2.92 11.66
CA TYR A 57 7.43 -4.31 12.00
C TYR A 57 8.70 -5.15 11.88
N ASP A 58 9.04 -5.87 12.94
CA ASP A 58 10.09 -6.90 12.90
C ASP A 58 9.58 -8.12 12.13
N VAL A 59 10.13 -8.37 10.94
CA VAL A 59 9.70 -9.51 10.10
C VAL A 59 10.10 -10.84 10.72
N ALA A 60 11.26 -10.87 11.38
CA ALA A 60 11.76 -12.01 12.13
C ALA A 60 12.77 -11.54 13.18
N LEU A 61 12.94 -12.34 14.24
CA LEU A 61 13.94 -12.08 15.26
C LEU A 61 15.35 -12.03 14.65
N GLY A 62 16.06 -10.91 14.83
CA GLY A 62 17.38 -10.68 14.23
C GLY A 62 17.37 -10.53 12.70
N GLY A 63 16.18 -10.39 12.11
CA GLY A 63 15.96 -10.29 10.67
C GLY A 63 15.76 -8.86 10.18
N LEU A 64 15.01 -8.75 9.07
CA LEU A 64 14.70 -7.46 8.45
C LEU A 64 13.60 -6.73 9.22
N LEU A 65 13.71 -5.40 9.24
CA LEU A 65 12.61 -4.50 9.59
C LEU A 65 11.81 -4.17 8.33
N ALA A 66 10.49 -4.12 8.47
CA ALA A 66 9.58 -3.62 7.45
C ALA A 66 8.92 -2.32 7.92
N ASN A 67 8.86 -1.32 7.06
CA ASN A 67 7.98 -0.17 7.27
C ASN A 67 6.65 -0.45 6.58
N VAL A 68 5.56 -0.30 7.32
CA VAL A 68 4.19 -0.50 6.85
C VAL A 68 3.51 0.86 6.82
N TYR A 69 2.88 1.15 5.69
CA TYR A 69 2.11 2.37 5.45
C TYR A 69 0.70 1.94 5.10
N HIS A 70 -0.27 2.39 5.89
CA HIS A 70 -1.67 2.20 5.61
C HIS A 70 -2.26 3.50 5.09
N LEU A 71 -2.66 3.49 3.83
CA LEU A 71 -3.17 4.63 3.09
C LEU A 71 -4.67 4.50 2.84
N THR A 72 -5.35 5.63 2.81
CA THR A 72 -6.78 5.71 2.52
C THR A 72 -7.03 6.80 1.49
N ARG A 73 -7.93 6.53 0.55
CA ARG A 73 -8.49 7.54 -0.33
C ARG A 73 -9.73 8.14 0.33
N ILE A 74 -9.58 9.32 0.92
CA ILE A 74 -10.68 10.05 1.54
C ILE A 74 -11.31 10.98 0.51
N GLU A 75 -12.64 10.91 0.43
CA GLU A 75 -13.49 11.78 -0.38
C GLU A 75 -14.61 12.35 0.48
N TYR A 76 -15.12 13.53 0.13
CA TYR A 76 -16.20 14.17 0.86
C TYR A 76 -17.48 13.32 0.78
N GLY A 77 -18.11 13.04 1.92
CA GLY A 77 -19.39 12.32 2.00
C GLY A 77 -19.28 10.81 1.76
N VAL A 78 -18.09 10.22 1.83
CA VAL A 78 -17.88 8.78 1.71
C VAL A 78 -17.72 8.13 3.09
N ASP A 79 -18.62 7.20 3.43
CA ASP A 79 -18.62 6.50 4.72
C ASP A 79 -17.62 5.33 4.78
N GLN A 80 -17.32 4.70 3.65
CA GLN A 80 -16.40 3.56 3.52
C GLN A 80 -15.33 3.84 2.45
N PRO A 81 -14.28 4.60 2.79
CA PRO A 81 -13.24 4.97 1.84
C PRO A 81 -12.39 3.76 1.42
N GLU A 82 -11.78 3.85 0.23
CA GLU A 82 -10.88 2.81 -0.28
C GLU A 82 -9.55 2.82 0.50
N GLU A 83 -9.08 1.64 0.93
CA GLU A 83 -7.92 1.43 1.80
C GLU A 83 -6.88 0.53 1.12
N ASN A 84 -5.58 0.78 1.35
CA ASN A 84 -4.45 -0.03 0.89
C ASN A 84 -3.18 0.15 1.74
#